data_AF-A0A818RQ18-F1
#
_entry.id   AF-A0A818RQ18-F1
#
_cell.length_a   1.000
_cell.length_b   1.000
_cell.length_c   1.000
_cell.angle_alpha   90.00
_cell.angle_beta   90.00
_cell.angle_gamma   90.00
#
_symmetry.space_group_name_H-M   'P 1'
#
loop_
_entity.id
_entity.type
_entity.pdbx_description
1 polymer ?
#
loop_
_entity_poly.entity_id
_entity_poly.type
_entity_poly.pdbx_seq_one_letter_code
_entity_poly.pdbx_strand_id
1 'polypeptide(L)'
;MIENETIQSNYTHSQLLNNDSMEPITIHIDASSKQIPKHPVQFTSEDLRIHLEPIIHKMIASEYSYSFQKPVDSISLKILDYPTIIKHSIDISIIHNKLLLGEYKNPLEFSDGVWVVFNHIWLYNEKTSPIYEICSKLAELFVESIDPVLQTLGYCCGRQYVYLTPVMLCYGKEQCCQILLNDNYYYYNNLEPSRLNLSNDQYRFCTQCFNSIKSDSIFVGDDLTQTLVEIPKSLFLLSKKDLKEPEKMIDCIVCARRWHQVCALHLDQIWSEGFICNTCIREYNIKRKESPYTSSKLPINDLSSQLEKRVNKFLINEGCQTGHVTIRVLAASDKICNVKPQLKQYYPNQAKYSYPYRTKAIFAFQEIEGVDVVFFGMYVQEYDENCPAPNTRRVYILYFDTIHFFQPKIYRTDVYYEILIGYLDYTKQHGYIYAHIWACPVSEDVDYIFYRHPCEQNILKPKCLQDWCKKMLDRAIAERVVISYKKQAEFFDNYQGLNQLP
;
A
#
# COMPACT_ATOMS: atom_id res chain seq x y z
N MET A 1 32.41 5.54 77.12
CA MET A 1 33.83 5.40 77.52
C MET A 1 34.32 4.07 76.99
N ILE A 2 35.50 4.04 76.37
CA ILE A 2 36.46 2.89 76.35
C ILE A 2 35.85 1.59 75.77
N GLU A 3 36.04 1.28 74.48
CA GLU A 3 37.22 0.57 73.89
C GLU A 3 37.24 -0.93 74.30
N ASN A 4 37.17 -1.85 73.32
CA ASN A 4 38.30 -2.62 72.72
C ASN A 4 39.06 -3.48 73.75
N GLU A 5 39.39 -4.77 73.55
CA GLU A 5 39.17 -5.70 72.41
C GLU A 5 39.19 -7.17 72.96
N THR A 6 39.48 -8.31 72.30
CA THR A 6 40.10 -8.70 71.01
C THR A 6 39.60 -10.13 70.62
N ILE A 7 40.35 -10.88 69.78
CA ILE A 7 40.38 -12.36 69.63
C ILE A 7 39.35 -13.04 68.69
N GLN A 8 39.70 -12.97 67.40
CA GLN A 8 39.89 -14.10 66.47
C GLN A 8 38.79 -15.18 66.26
N SER A 9 38.39 -15.23 64.98
CA SER A 9 37.55 -16.22 64.29
C SER A 9 38.04 -17.68 64.29
N ASN A 10 37.11 -18.61 64.04
CA ASN A 10 37.34 -19.64 63.01
C ASN A 10 36.03 -20.04 62.28
N TYR A 11 36.18 -20.56 61.06
CA TYR A 11 35.13 -20.64 60.02
C TYR A 11 34.19 -21.85 60.09
N THR A 12 32.97 -21.65 59.56
CA THR A 12 32.34 -22.59 58.60
C THR A 12 31.42 -21.88 57.60
N HIS A 13 31.26 -22.48 56.40
CA HIS A 13 30.40 -22.02 55.30
C HIS A 13 28.88 -21.99 55.66
N SER A 14 27.98 -21.31 54.94
CA SER A 14 27.99 -20.91 53.52
C SER A 14 27.06 -19.71 53.20
N GLN A 15 27.06 -19.27 51.92
CA GLN A 15 26.05 -18.45 51.23
C GLN A 15 25.82 -16.99 51.72
N LEU A 16 26.48 -16.04 51.05
CA LEU A 16 25.85 -15.04 50.16
C LEU A 16 26.93 -14.03 49.73
N LEU A 17 27.17 -13.90 48.42
CA LEU A 17 27.99 -12.82 47.85
C LEU A 17 27.12 -12.03 46.88
N ASN A 18 27.00 -10.73 47.13
CA ASN A 18 26.36 -9.80 46.21
C ASN A 18 27.19 -9.68 44.93
N ASN A 19 26.51 -9.31 43.84
CA ASN A 19 27.09 -8.43 42.84
C ASN A 19 25.96 -7.58 42.27
N ASP A 20 25.94 -6.30 42.65
CA ASP A 20 24.95 -5.33 42.18
C ASP A 20 25.21 -4.98 40.71
N SER A 21 24.53 -5.68 39.80
CA SER A 21 24.44 -5.27 38.39
C SER A 21 23.47 -4.09 38.25
N MET A 22 23.94 -2.90 38.60
CA MET A 22 23.27 -1.65 38.22
C MET A 22 23.30 -1.52 36.69
N GLU A 23 22.24 -2.00 36.02
CA GLU A 23 22.02 -1.65 34.61
C GLU A 23 21.92 -0.11 34.50
N PRO A 24 22.60 0.52 33.52
CA PRO A 24 22.51 1.96 33.35
C PRO A 24 21.07 2.33 33.00
N ILE A 25 20.48 3.25 33.76
CA ILE A 25 19.10 3.72 33.52
C ILE A 25 19.10 4.52 32.21
N THR A 26 18.81 3.84 31.10
CA THR A 26 18.74 4.46 29.77
C THR A 26 17.52 5.37 29.72
N ILE A 27 17.75 6.69 29.87
CA ILE A 27 16.69 7.69 29.85
C ILE A 27 16.10 7.73 28.43
N HIS A 28 14.95 7.07 28.24
CA HIS A 28 14.20 7.12 27.00
C HIS A 28 13.49 8.47 26.87
N ILE A 29 13.76 9.18 25.77
CA ILE A 29 13.00 10.38 25.40
C ILE A 29 11.71 9.92 24.69
N ASP A 30 10.57 10.46 25.11
CA ASP A 30 9.29 10.22 24.43
C ASP A 30 9.19 11.01 23.12
N ALA A 31 8.70 10.38 22.04
CA ALA A 31 8.54 11.02 20.72
C ALA A 31 7.53 12.19 20.68
N SER A 32 6.77 12.43 21.74
CA SER A 32 5.91 13.63 21.92
C SER A 32 6.55 14.72 22.79
N SER A 33 7.77 14.51 23.32
CA SER A 33 8.39 15.43 24.28
C SER A 33 8.85 16.74 23.65
N LYS A 34 8.56 17.86 24.31
CA LYS A 34 9.12 19.19 23.95
C LYS A 34 10.65 19.29 24.14
N GLN A 35 11.28 18.26 24.72
CA GLN A 35 12.73 18.16 24.93
C GLN A 35 13.46 17.38 23.82
N ILE A 36 12.76 16.95 22.77
CA ILE A 36 13.39 16.27 21.62
C ILE A 36 14.50 17.15 21.03
N PRO A 37 15.72 16.62 20.84
CA PRO A 37 16.84 17.38 20.30
C PRO A 37 16.56 17.84 18.86
N LYS A 38 17.09 19.02 18.52
CA LYS A 38 17.03 19.57 17.15
C LYS A 38 18.44 19.86 16.67
N HIS A 39 18.98 18.92 15.91
CA HIS A 39 20.32 18.96 15.34
C HIS A 39 20.25 18.71 13.83
N PRO A 40 19.80 19.71 13.04
CA PRO A 40 19.81 19.63 11.58
C PRO A 40 21.19 19.23 11.07
N VAL A 41 21.27 18.15 10.30
CA VAL A 41 22.56 17.63 9.83
C VAL A 41 23.12 18.54 8.74
N GLN A 42 24.40 18.85 8.88
CA GLN A 42 25.20 19.56 7.90
C GLN A 42 26.27 18.60 7.38
N PHE A 43 26.50 18.61 6.07
CA PHE A 43 27.59 17.89 5.43
C PHE A 43 28.59 18.91 4.90
N THR A 44 29.90 18.64 5.02
CA THR A 44 30.88 19.40 4.26
C THR A 44 30.91 18.91 2.82
N SER A 45 31.41 19.74 1.90
CA SER A 45 31.60 19.36 0.50
C SER A 45 32.53 18.16 0.35
N GLU A 46 33.49 17.98 1.27
CA GLU A 46 34.41 16.83 1.27
C GLU A 46 33.73 15.54 1.74
N ASP A 47 32.85 15.59 2.77
CA ASP A 47 32.05 14.42 3.18
C ASP A 47 31.19 13.92 2.01
N LEU A 48 30.50 14.85 1.33
CA LEU A 48 29.69 14.54 0.16
C LEU A 48 30.54 13.98 -0.98
N ARG A 49 31.73 14.55 -1.23
CA ARG A 49 32.66 14.08 -2.26
C ARG A 49 33.12 12.65 -1.99
N ILE A 50 33.62 12.36 -0.78
CA ILE A 50 34.09 11.04 -0.36
C ILE A 50 33.02 9.96 -0.58
N HIS A 51 31.75 10.26 -0.29
CA HIS A 51 30.66 9.30 -0.40
C HIS A 51 30.03 9.20 -1.80
N LEU A 52 30.02 10.27 -2.60
CA LEU A 52 29.25 10.34 -3.85
C LEU A 52 30.11 10.28 -5.12
N GLU A 53 31.36 10.75 -5.09
CA GLU A 53 32.29 10.67 -6.22
C GLU A 53 32.55 9.20 -6.68
N PRO A 54 32.65 8.18 -5.80
CA PRO A 54 32.75 6.79 -6.22
C PRO A 54 31.56 6.29 -7.04
N ILE A 55 30.36 6.84 -6.81
CA ILE A 55 29.15 6.50 -7.58
C ILE A 55 29.26 7.06 -9.00
N ILE A 56 29.71 8.31 -9.14
CA ILE A 56 29.97 8.93 -10.45
C ILE A 56 31.02 8.11 -11.22
N HIS A 57 32.10 7.71 -10.58
CA HIS A 57 33.13 6.87 -11.22
C HIS A 57 32.61 5.49 -11.62
N LYS A 58 31.79 4.83 -10.79
CA LYS A 58 31.12 3.56 -11.15
C LYS A 58 30.15 3.73 -12.32
N MET A 59 29.45 4.85 -12.41
CA MET A 59 28.59 5.19 -13.56
C MET A 59 29.43 5.41 -14.82
N ILE A 60 30.45 6.27 -14.80
CA ILE A 60 31.31 6.57 -15.96
C ILE A 60 32.06 5.32 -16.47
N ALA A 61 32.43 4.40 -15.58
CA ALA A 61 33.05 3.13 -15.95
C ALA A 61 32.08 2.11 -16.57
N SER A 62 30.76 2.35 -16.52
CA SER A 62 29.76 1.49 -17.15
C SER A 62 29.71 1.68 -18.66
N GLU A 63 29.58 0.57 -19.40
CA GLU A 63 29.28 0.57 -20.85
C GLU A 63 28.03 1.37 -21.20
N TYR A 64 27.06 1.48 -20.27
CA TYR A 64 25.82 2.23 -20.46
C TYR A 64 25.99 3.75 -20.39
N SER A 65 27.16 4.27 -20.02
CA SER A 65 27.31 5.71 -19.72
C SER A 65 27.65 6.59 -20.92
N TYR A 66 28.18 6.04 -22.01
CA TYR A 66 28.83 6.79 -23.09
C TYR A 66 28.02 7.99 -23.61
N SER A 67 26.73 7.79 -23.87
CA SER A 67 25.80 8.81 -24.38
C SER A 67 25.43 9.91 -23.37
N PHE A 68 25.87 9.80 -22.11
CA PHE A 68 25.45 10.64 -20.99
C PHE A 68 26.65 11.30 -20.26
N GLN A 69 27.88 11.08 -20.72
CA GLN A 69 29.09 11.66 -20.11
C GLN A 69 29.33 13.14 -20.45
N LYS A 70 28.58 13.72 -21.40
CA LYS A 70 28.78 15.08 -21.94
C LYS A 70 27.44 15.71 -22.37
N PRO A 71 27.38 17.05 -22.53
CA PRO A 71 26.20 17.73 -23.07
C PRO A 71 25.78 17.20 -24.44
N VAL A 72 24.47 17.19 -24.71
CA VAL A 72 23.90 16.69 -25.96
C VAL A 72 24.10 17.72 -27.08
N ASP A 73 24.99 17.44 -28.02
CA ASP A 73 25.15 18.23 -29.26
C ASP A 73 24.00 17.90 -30.23
N SER A 74 22.92 18.66 -30.12
CA SER A 74 21.72 18.50 -30.94
C SER A 74 21.94 18.78 -32.43
N ILE A 75 22.99 19.52 -32.80
CA ILE A 75 23.31 19.85 -34.20
C ILE A 75 24.04 18.67 -34.84
N SER A 76 25.09 18.17 -34.19
CA SER A 76 25.87 17.01 -34.65
C SER A 76 25.01 15.74 -34.70
N LEU A 77 24.16 15.53 -33.70
CA LEU A 77 23.20 14.41 -33.62
C LEU A 77 21.94 14.61 -34.48
N LYS A 78 21.77 15.78 -35.13
CA LYS A 78 20.64 16.15 -36.02
C LYS A 78 19.24 16.14 -35.35
N ILE A 79 19.20 16.28 -34.03
CA ILE A 79 17.99 16.34 -33.20
C ILE A 79 17.64 17.79 -32.85
N LEU A 80 17.32 18.58 -33.88
CA LEU A 80 17.17 20.05 -33.78
C LEU A 80 16.01 20.50 -32.89
N ASP A 81 15.07 19.61 -32.57
CA ASP A 81 13.96 19.83 -31.65
C ASP A 81 14.36 19.63 -30.17
N TYR A 82 15.47 18.92 -29.88
CA TYR A 82 15.91 18.60 -28.52
C TYR A 82 15.96 19.82 -27.57
N PRO A 83 16.50 21.01 -27.95
CA PRO A 83 16.49 22.18 -27.05
C PRO A 83 15.10 22.79 -26.81
N THR A 84 14.10 22.44 -27.61
CA THR A 84 12.71 22.90 -27.43
C THR A 84 11.95 22.06 -26.38
N ILE A 85 12.33 20.78 -26.27
CA ILE A 85 11.78 19.82 -25.30
C ILE A 85 12.61 19.88 -24.00
N ILE A 86 13.93 19.75 -24.10
CA ILE A 86 14.87 19.78 -22.98
C ILE A 86 15.48 21.18 -22.84
N LYS A 87 14.79 22.04 -22.08
CA LYS A 87 15.14 23.46 -21.89
C LYS A 87 16.45 23.69 -21.14
N HIS A 88 16.89 22.71 -20.35
CA HIS A 88 18.10 22.77 -19.55
C HIS A 88 18.87 21.45 -19.73
N SER A 89 19.86 21.45 -20.63
CA SER A 89 20.75 20.29 -20.81
C SER A 89 21.50 19.99 -19.51
N ILE A 90 21.56 18.71 -19.13
CA ILE A 90 22.32 18.24 -17.98
C ILE A 90 22.85 16.82 -18.28
N ASP A 91 24.04 16.53 -17.78
CA ASP A 91 24.78 15.30 -18.04
C ASP A 91 25.71 14.97 -16.85
N ILE A 92 26.35 13.80 -16.88
CA ILE A 92 27.17 13.31 -15.77
C ILE A 92 28.38 14.22 -15.49
N SER A 93 28.96 14.89 -16.50
CA SER A 93 30.08 15.81 -16.27
C SER A 93 29.63 17.09 -15.54
N ILE A 94 28.43 17.60 -15.83
CA ILE A 94 27.84 18.71 -15.08
C ILE A 94 27.58 18.30 -13.62
N ILE A 95 26.98 17.12 -13.38
CA ILE A 95 26.77 16.60 -12.02
C ILE A 95 28.09 16.44 -11.26
N HIS A 96 29.15 15.94 -11.92
CA HIS A 96 30.46 15.79 -11.33
C HIS A 96 31.11 17.13 -10.97
N ASN A 97 31.09 18.09 -11.90
CA ASN A 97 31.64 19.44 -11.66
C ASN A 97 30.95 20.11 -10.47
N LYS A 98 29.62 20.01 -10.35
CA LYS A 98 28.87 20.53 -9.19
C LYS A 98 29.25 19.88 -7.86
N LEU A 99 29.61 18.59 -7.86
CA LEU A 99 30.10 17.90 -6.66
C LEU A 99 31.50 18.40 -6.28
N LEU A 100 32.42 18.52 -7.25
CA LEU A 100 33.78 19.02 -7.03
C LEU A 100 33.82 20.50 -6.61
N LEU A 101 32.87 21.31 -7.08
CA LEU A 101 32.67 22.70 -6.66
C LEU A 101 31.93 22.85 -5.33
N GLY A 102 31.45 21.75 -4.72
CA GLY A 102 30.76 21.76 -3.44
C GLY A 102 29.36 22.38 -3.47
N GLU A 103 28.68 22.42 -4.63
CA GLU A 103 27.39 23.10 -4.80
C GLU A 103 26.21 22.37 -4.14
N TYR A 104 26.36 21.09 -3.80
CA TYR A 104 25.35 20.30 -3.10
C TYR A 104 25.49 20.46 -1.57
N LYS A 105 24.36 20.67 -0.88
CA LYS A 105 24.32 20.82 0.59
C LYS A 105 24.10 19.49 1.32
N ASN A 106 23.60 18.49 0.60
CA ASN A 106 23.22 17.18 1.12
C ASN A 106 23.16 16.15 -0.03
N PRO A 107 23.21 14.83 0.24
CA PRO A 107 23.29 13.82 -0.81
C PRO A 107 21.99 13.61 -1.61
N LEU A 108 20.84 14.13 -1.15
CA LEU A 108 19.60 14.09 -1.94
C LEU A 108 19.61 15.13 -3.07
N GLU A 109 20.13 16.34 -2.85
CA GLU A 109 20.28 17.34 -3.93
C GLU A 109 21.18 16.82 -5.09
N PHE A 110 22.16 15.97 -4.76
CA PHE A 110 22.96 15.23 -5.74
C PHE A 110 22.14 14.16 -6.46
N SER A 111 21.38 13.35 -5.71
CA SER A 111 20.52 12.30 -6.28
C SER A 111 19.44 12.88 -7.20
N ASP A 112 18.76 13.96 -6.79
CA ASP A 112 17.82 14.73 -7.60
C ASP A 112 18.47 15.17 -8.93
N GLY A 113 19.70 15.70 -8.88
CA GLY A 113 20.47 16.08 -10.06
C GLY A 113 20.69 14.92 -11.03
N VAL A 114 21.08 13.74 -10.54
CA VAL A 114 21.22 12.52 -11.36
C VAL A 114 19.87 12.09 -11.95
N TRP A 115 18.79 12.15 -11.17
CA TRP A 115 17.44 11.84 -11.66
C TRP A 115 16.95 12.80 -12.75
N VAL A 116 17.36 14.08 -12.76
CA VAL A 116 17.03 14.99 -13.87
C VAL A 116 17.67 14.53 -15.18
N VAL A 117 18.92 14.02 -15.16
CA VAL A 117 19.58 13.46 -16.36
C VAL A 117 18.74 12.33 -16.95
N PHE A 118 18.38 11.32 -16.13
CA PHE A 118 17.58 10.18 -16.58
C PHE A 118 16.19 10.59 -17.08
N ASN A 119 15.50 11.51 -16.38
CA ASN A 119 14.18 11.97 -16.79
C ASN A 119 14.19 12.78 -18.09
N HIS A 120 15.24 13.57 -18.37
CA HIS A 120 15.38 14.24 -19.67
C HIS A 120 15.57 13.23 -20.82
N ILE A 121 16.31 12.15 -20.58
CA ILE A 121 16.50 11.08 -21.58
C ILE A 121 15.18 10.34 -21.83
N TRP A 122 14.47 9.91 -20.77
CA TRP A 122 13.16 9.24 -20.86
C TRP A 122 12.02 10.12 -21.36
N LEU A 123 12.15 11.46 -21.30
CA LEU A 123 11.17 12.41 -21.83
C LEU A 123 11.35 12.62 -23.35
N TYR A 124 12.59 12.67 -23.84
CA TYR A 124 12.88 12.90 -25.25
C TYR A 124 12.81 11.62 -26.10
N ASN A 125 13.20 10.46 -25.55
CA ASN A 125 13.33 9.22 -26.31
C ASN A 125 12.12 8.29 -26.13
N GLU A 126 11.73 7.57 -27.19
CA GLU A 126 10.72 6.51 -27.08
C GLU A 126 11.22 5.32 -26.24
N LYS A 127 10.30 4.64 -25.53
CA LYS A 127 10.58 3.44 -24.71
C LYS A 127 11.22 2.28 -25.49
N THR A 128 11.01 2.25 -26.79
CA THR A 128 11.52 1.28 -27.78
C THR A 128 12.94 1.58 -28.25
N SER A 129 13.49 2.76 -27.91
CA SER A 129 14.81 3.17 -28.37
C SER A 129 15.94 2.56 -27.53
N PRO A 130 17.09 2.23 -28.13
CA PRO A 130 18.26 1.74 -27.38
C PRO A 130 18.74 2.72 -26.31
N ILE A 131 18.63 4.04 -26.55
CA ILE A 131 19.03 5.08 -25.59
C ILE A 131 18.14 5.05 -24.33
N TYR A 132 16.84 4.80 -24.46
CA TYR A 132 15.93 4.63 -23.33
C TYR A 132 16.29 3.38 -22.51
N GLU A 133 16.58 2.26 -23.18
CA GLU A 133 16.98 1.00 -22.51
C GLU A 133 18.32 1.15 -21.77
N ILE A 134 19.32 1.73 -22.43
CA ILE A 134 20.66 2.01 -21.87
C ILE A 134 20.56 2.96 -20.67
N CYS A 135 19.74 4.02 -20.75
CA CYS A 135 19.45 4.90 -19.62
C CYS A 135 18.79 4.17 -18.46
N SER A 136 17.94 3.18 -18.74
CA SER A 136 17.25 2.40 -17.69
C SER A 136 18.24 1.53 -16.91
N LYS A 137 19.14 0.83 -17.60
CA LYS A 137 20.21 0.04 -16.98
C LYS A 137 21.20 0.89 -16.17
N LEU A 138 21.48 2.12 -16.62
CA LEU A 138 22.31 3.04 -15.85
C LEU A 138 21.59 3.59 -14.61
N ALA A 139 20.26 3.79 -14.66
CA ALA A 139 19.47 4.17 -13.49
C ALA A 139 19.37 3.03 -12.46
N GLU A 140 19.27 1.78 -12.90
CA GLU A 140 19.38 0.59 -12.04
C GLU A 140 20.74 0.54 -11.35
N LEU A 141 21.84 0.66 -12.11
CA LEU A 141 23.21 0.71 -11.58
C LEU A 141 23.42 1.88 -10.58
N PHE A 142 22.78 3.02 -10.83
CA PHE A 142 22.78 4.15 -9.90
C PHE A 142 22.07 3.79 -8.59
N VAL A 143 20.85 3.25 -8.66
CA VAL A 143 20.06 2.82 -7.48
C VAL A 143 20.84 1.83 -6.61
N GLU A 144 21.44 0.79 -7.20
CA GLU A 144 22.28 -0.18 -6.49
C GLU A 144 23.46 0.46 -5.73
N SER A 145 23.93 1.62 -6.20
CA SER A 145 25.13 2.29 -5.70
C SER A 145 24.81 3.40 -4.68
N ILE A 146 23.69 4.11 -4.87
CA ILE A 146 23.28 5.23 -4.01
C ILE A 146 22.52 4.76 -2.77
N ASP A 147 21.74 3.67 -2.85
CA ASP A 147 20.94 3.18 -1.72
C ASP A 147 21.78 2.88 -0.46
N PRO A 148 22.88 2.09 -0.53
CA PRO A 148 23.69 1.78 0.66
C PRO A 148 24.40 3.02 1.22
N VAL A 149 24.80 3.95 0.34
CA VAL A 149 25.46 5.21 0.73
C VAL A 149 24.49 6.12 1.47
N LEU A 150 23.28 6.34 0.93
CA LEU A 150 22.26 7.13 1.59
C LEU A 150 21.80 6.52 2.92
N GLN A 151 21.68 5.20 3.00
CA GLN A 151 21.38 4.50 4.26
C GLN A 151 22.48 4.70 5.31
N THR A 152 23.75 4.62 4.90
CA THR A 152 24.91 4.94 5.76
C THR A 152 24.88 6.40 6.24
N LEU A 153 24.46 7.33 5.38
CA LEU A 153 24.30 8.75 5.71
C LEU A 153 23.02 9.10 6.48
N GLY A 154 22.17 8.11 6.81
CA GLY A 154 20.97 8.25 7.65
C GLY A 154 19.66 8.60 6.91
N TYR A 155 19.60 8.34 5.61
CA TYR A 155 18.42 8.47 4.74
C TYR A 155 17.77 7.09 4.49
N CYS A 156 16.62 7.05 3.83
CA CYS A 156 15.94 5.79 3.50
C CYS A 156 16.55 5.04 2.30
N CYS A 157 16.72 5.72 1.18
CA CYS A 157 17.13 5.21 -0.13
C CYS A 157 17.27 6.39 -1.12
N GLY A 158 17.86 6.15 -2.30
CA GLY A 158 18.02 7.15 -3.38
C GLY A 158 17.16 6.88 -4.61
N ARG A 159 16.14 6.02 -4.48
CA ARG A 159 15.19 5.68 -5.55
C ARG A 159 14.22 6.83 -5.80
N GLN A 160 14.02 7.21 -7.05
CA GLN A 160 12.89 8.06 -7.41
C GLN A 160 11.62 7.22 -7.54
N TYR A 161 10.76 7.26 -6.52
CA TYR A 161 9.43 6.67 -6.59
C TYR A 161 8.43 7.61 -7.31
N VAL A 162 7.64 7.04 -8.22
CA VAL A 162 6.59 7.73 -8.97
C VAL A 162 5.34 6.87 -9.07
N TYR A 163 4.19 7.44 -8.73
CA TYR A 163 2.88 6.81 -8.86
C TYR A 163 2.23 7.24 -10.17
N LEU A 164 1.64 6.29 -10.91
CA LEU A 164 0.76 6.68 -12.03
C LEU A 164 -0.50 7.32 -11.45
N THR A 165 -0.84 8.51 -11.94
CA THR A 165 -2.00 9.28 -11.51
C THR A 165 -3.29 8.53 -11.85
N PRO A 166 -4.21 8.28 -10.89
CA PRO A 166 -5.44 7.54 -11.15
C PRO A 166 -6.41 8.28 -12.08
N VAL A 167 -7.50 7.61 -12.46
CA VAL A 167 -8.65 8.28 -13.09
C VAL A 167 -9.18 9.33 -12.09
N MET A 168 -9.11 10.61 -12.47
CA MET A 168 -9.57 11.70 -11.62
C MET A 168 -10.95 12.11 -12.09
N LEU A 169 -11.95 11.90 -11.22
CA LEU A 169 -13.31 12.35 -11.44
C LEU A 169 -13.43 13.86 -11.14
N CYS A 170 -14.36 14.50 -11.85
CA CYS A 170 -14.71 15.90 -11.69
C CYS A 170 -16.04 16.00 -10.93
N TYR A 171 -16.12 16.82 -9.89
CA TYR A 171 -17.35 17.12 -9.13
C TYR A 171 -18.31 18.07 -9.90
N GLY A 172 -18.18 18.13 -11.23
CA GLY A 172 -19.01 18.93 -12.12
C GLY A 172 -20.44 18.39 -12.25
N LYS A 173 -21.28 19.12 -13.00
CA LYS A 173 -22.71 18.81 -13.15
C LYS A 173 -23.01 17.53 -13.93
N GLU A 174 -22.04 17.01 -14.68
CA GLU A 174 -22.20 15.80 -15.49
C GLU A 174 -21.71 14.58 -14.72
N GLN A 175 -22.62 13.62 -14.49
CA GLN A 175 -22.26 12.32 -13.94
C GLN A 175 -21.20 11.66 -14.85
N CYS A 176 -20.14 11.13 -14.24
CA CYS A 176 -18.98 10.55 -14.91
C CYS A 176 -18.04 11.53 -15.67
N CYS A 177 -18.11 12.84 -15.41
CA CYS A 177 -17.10 13.78 -15.93
C CYS A 177 -15.69 13.44 -15.39
N GLN A 178 -14.67 13.41 -16.27
CA GLN A 178 -13.29 13.04 -15.94
C GLN A 178 -12.30 14.17 -16.28
N ILE A 179 -11.19 14.23 -15.53
CA ILE A 179 -10.04 15.09 -15.80
C ILE A 179 -9.00 14.26 -16.58
N LEU A 180 -8.78 14.64 -17.85
CA LEU A 180 -7.90 13.94 -18.77
C LEU A 180 -6.42 14.24 -18.49
N LEU A 181 -5.54 13.44 -19.08
CA LEU A 181 -4.09 13.64 -18.95
C LEU A 181 -3.65 14.94 -19.64
N ASN A 182 -2.74 15.67 -19.01
CA ASN A 182 -2.28 17.02 -19.35
C ASN A 182 -3.31 18.16 -19.22
N ASP A 183 -4.57 17.89 -18.86
CA ASP A 183 -5.56 18.95 -18.61
C ASP A 183 -5.23 19.75 -17.35
N ASN A 184 -5.54 21.05 -17.41
CA ASN A 184 -5.60 21.90 -16.23
C ASN A 184 -6.91 21.64 -15.44
N TYR A 185 -6.80 21.56 -14.13
CA TYR A 185 -7.91 21.36 -13.21
C TYR A 185 -7.76 22.20 -11.93
N TYR A 186 -8.88 22.45 -11.27
CA TYR A 186 -8.94 23.17 -10.01
C TYR A 186 -9.21 22.20 -8.88
N TYR A 187 -8.54 22.36 -7.73
CA TYR A 187 -8.76 21.52 -6.55
C TYR A 187 -8.80 22.30 -5.24
N TYR A 188 -9.54 21.78 -4.27
CA TYR A 188 -9.61 22.28 -2.91
C TYR A 188 -9.28 21.15 -1.93
N ASN A 189 -8.38 21.42 -0.98
CA ASN A 189 -8.02 20.49 0.09
C ASN A 189 -8.96 20.70 1.29
N ASN A 190 -9.66 19.64 1.69
CA ASN A 190 -10.52 19.61 2.85
C ASN A 190 -9.67 19.36 4.10
N LEU A 191 -9.34 20.43 4.84
CA LEU A 191 -8.46 20.34 6.00
C LEU A 191 -9.15 19.77 7.26
N GLU A 192 -10.48 19.70 7.30
CA GLU A 192 -11.23 19.14 8.43
C GLU A 192 -12.42 18.25 7.98
N PRO A 193 -12.19 17.06 7.39
CA PRO A 193 -13.24 16.18 6.86
C PRO A 193 -14.25 15.63 7.88
N SER A 194 -14.00 15.84 9.18
CA SER A 194 -14.89 15.46 10.28
C SER A 194 -15.76 16.61 10.82
N ARG A 195 -15.63 17.83 10.28
CA ARG A 195 -16.36 19.03 10.73
C ARG A 195 -17.19 19.68 9.62
N LEU A 196 -16.66 19.72 8.41
CA LEU A 196 -17.48 20.02 7.24
C LEU A 196 -18.31 18.77 6.90
N ASN A 197 -19.48 18.96 6.29
CA ASN A 197 -20.31 17.87 5.77
C ASN A 197 -19.74 17.39 4.42
N LEU A 198 -18.46 16.98 4.45
CA LEU A 198 -17.58 16.69 3.32
C LEU A 198 -16.54 15.66 3.77
N SER A 199 -16.66 14.43 3.29
CA SER A 199 -15.87 13.28 3.73
C SER A 199 -14.59 13.03 2.93
N ASN A 200 -14.44 13.64 1.75
CA ASN A 200 -13.25 13.49 0.92
C ASN A 200 -12.18 14.53 1.27
N ASP A 201 -10.91 14.10 1.30
CA ASP A 201 -9.74 14.98 1.55
C ASP A 201 -9.53 16.06 0.48
N GLN A 202 -10.01 15.82 -0.75
CA GLN A 202 -9.79 16.74 -1.88
C GLN A 202 -10.94 16.72 -2.89
N TYR A 203 -11.44 17.91 -3.24
CA TYR A 203 -12.49 18.11 -4.24
C TYR A 203 -11.90 18.70 -5.52
N ARG A 204 -12.32 18.21 -6.69
CA ARG A 204 -11.66 18.47 -7.99
C ARG A 204 -12.64 18.83 -9.09
N PHE A 205 -12.29 19.80 -9.94
CA PHE A 205 -13.07 20.24 -11.09
C PHE A 205 -12.19 20.41 -12.33
N CYS A 206 -12.57 19.85 -13.47
CA CYS A 206 -11.93 20.19 -14.74
C CYS A 206 -12.15 21.68 -15.06
N THR A 207 -11.24 22.30 -15.83
CA THR A 207 -11.32 23.73 -16.18
C THR A 207 -12.68 24.13 -16.76
N GLN A 208 -13.28 23.28 -17.60
CA GLN A 208 -14.61 23.54 -18.18
C GLN A 208 -15.71 23.60 -17.11
N CYS A 209 -15.79 22.60 -16.21
CA CYS A 209 -16.80 22.58 -15.16
C CYS A 209 -16.60 23.71 -14.15
N PHE A 210 -15.36 24.00 -13.74
CA PHE A 210 -15.05 25.11 -12.83
C PHE A 210 -15.51 26.47 -13.41
N ASN A 211 -15.21 26.71 -14.69
CA ASN A 211 -15.59 27.95 -15.39
C ASN A 211 -17.09 28.03 -15.73
N SER A 212 -17.80 26.89 -15.80
CA SER A 212 -19.26 26.87 -16.03
C SER A 212 -20.07 27.47 -14.86
N ILE A 213 -19.49 27.47 -13.66
CA ILE A 213 -20.10 28.02 -12.45
C ILE A 213 -19.91 29.54 -12.44
N LYS A 214 -20.98 30.30 -12.65
CA LYS A 214 -20.97 31.78 -12.66
C LYS A 214 -20.98 32.42 -11.27
N SER A 215 -21.08 31.62 -10.21
CA SER A 215 -20.97 32.08 -8.82
C SER A 215 -19.51 32.14 -8.38
N ASP A 216 -19.20 33.07 -7.47
CA ASP A 216 -17.91 33.17 -6.78
C ASP A 216 -17.68 32.02 -5.78
N SER A 217 -18.73 31.27 -5.44
CA SER A 217 -18.69 30.05 -4.63
C SER A 217 -19.15 28.82 -5.40
N ILE A 218 -18.59 27.66 -5.04
CA ILE A 218 -18.98 26.34 -5.52
C ILE A 218 -19.68 25.58 -4.38
N PHE A 219 -20.83 24.98 -4.67
CA PHE A 219 -21.53 24.09 -3.75
C PHE A 219 -21.09 22.64 -3.99
N VAL A 220 -20.67 21.94 -2.94
CA VAL A 220 -20.02 20.63 -3.00
C VAL A 220 -20.67 19.64 -2.04
N GLY A 221 -20.74 18.37 -2.42
CA GLY A 221 -21.19 17.26 -1.59
C GLY A 221 -20.75 15.91 -2.20
N ASP A 222 -20.75 14.87 -1.38
CA ASP A 222 -20.35 13.50 -1.73
C ASP A 222 -21.53 12.64 -2.19
N ASP A 223 -22.74 12.90 -1.66
CA ASP A 223 -23.98 12.14 -1.94
C ASP A 223 -25.12 13.08 -2.37
N LEU A 224 -26.01 12.59 -3.24
CA LEU A 224 -27.20 13.30 -3.72
C LEU A 224 -28.22 13.64 -2.60
N THR A 225 -28.12 12.98 -1.46
CA THR A 225 -28.94 13.21 -0.25
C THR A 225 -28.30 14.16 0.76
N GLN A 226 -27.06 14.60 0.52
CA GLN A 226 -26.28 15.41 1.45
C GLN A 226 -26.56 16.92 1.29
N THR A 227 -26.63 17.65 2.42
CA THR A 227 -26.64 19.12 2.40
C THR A 227 -25.29 19.64 1.90
N LEU A 228 -25.30 20.28 0.73
CA LEU A 228 -24.11 20.82 0.08
C LEU A 228 -23.43 21.91 0.92
N VAL A 229 -22.09 21.91 0.93
CA VAL A 229 -21.24 22.91 1.57
C VAL A 229 -20.79 23.95 0.54
N GLU A 230 -20.84 25.22 0.90
CA GLU A 230 -20.38 26.33 0.06
C GLU A 230 -18.87 26.57 0.26
N ILE A 231 -18.11 26.55 -0.85
CA ILE A 231 -16.65 26.77 -0.86
C ILE A 231 -16.33 27.90 -1.85
N PRO A 232 -15.76 29.03 -1.39
CA PRO A 232 -15.34 30.12 -2.27
C PRO A 232 -14.30 29.67 -3.30
N LYS A 233 -14.46 30.11 -4.56
CA LYS A 233 -13.55 29.79 -5.68
C LYS A 233 -12.11 30.22 -5.43
N SER A 234 -11.89 31.25 -4.63
CA SER A 234 -10.57 31.74 -4.21
C SER A 234 -9.77 30.74 -3.39
N LEU A 235 -10.40 29.69 -2.84
CA LEU A 235 -9.74 28.60 -2.12
C LEU A 235 -9.33 27.43 -3.04
N PHE A 236 -9.73 27.44 -4.32
CA PHE A 236 -9.35 26.40 -5.27
C PHE A 236 -8.03 26.75 -5.96
N LEU A 237 -7.09 25.82 -5.88
CA LEU A 237 -5.77 25.93 -6.50
C LEU A 237 -5.79 25.33 -7.91
N LEU A 238 -5.17 26.03 -8.86
CA LEU A 238 -4.96 25.54 -10.22
C LEU A 238 -3.81 24.53 -10.24
N SER A 239 -4.03 23.40 -10.92
CA SER A 239 -3.05 22.33 -11.14
C SER A 239 -3.17 21.79 -12.56
N LYS A 240 -2.21 20.96 -12.96
CA LYS A 240 -2.20 20.21 -14.22
C LYS A 240 -2.16 18.72 -13.91
N LYS A 241 -2.92 17.90 -14.64
CA LYS A 241 -2.85 16.45 -14.50
C LYS A 241 -1.63 15.91 -15.22
N ASP A 242 -0.56 15.64 -14.49
CA ASP A 242 0.57 14.87 -15.02
C ASP A 242 0.31 13.35 -14.92
N LEU A 243 1.10 12.55 -15.65
CA LEU A 243 0.95 11.09 -15.71
C LEU A 243 1.57 10.38 -14.50
N LYS A 244 2.59 11.01 -13.91
CA LYS A 244 3.38 10.52 -12.80
C LYS A 244 3.34 11.56 -11.68
N GLU A 245 2.82 11.19 -10.52
CA GLU A 245 2.97 11.95 -9.30
C GLU A 245 4.23 11.46 -8.56
N PRO A 246 5.19 12.33 -8.22
CA PRO A 246 6.35 11.93 -7.43
C PRO A 246 5.94 11.57 -6.00
N GLU A 247 6.66 10.64 -5.39
CA GLU A 247 6.47 10.31 -3.97
C GLU A 247 6.69 11.53 -3.07
N LYS A 248 5.87 11.62 -2.02
CA LYS A 248 5.95 12.67 -1.01
C LYS A 248 7.20 12.48 -0.15
N MET A 249 7.90 13.58 0.07
CA MET A 249 9.05 13.65 0.97
C MET A 249 8.67 14.36 2.26
N ILE A 250 8.99 13.75 3.39
CA ILE A 250 8.78 14.30 4.73
C ILE A 250 10.12 14.48 5.45
N ASP A 251 10.22 15.51 6.28
CA ASP A 251 11.50 15.93 6.87
C ASP A 251 11.54 15.56 8.37
N CYS A 252 12.63 14.93 8.83
CA CYS A 252 12.77 14.49 10.22
C CYS A 252 12.91 15.70 11.18
N ILE A 253 12.05 15.81 12.18
CA ILE A 253 12.00 16.96 13.12
C ILE A 253 13.27 17.10 14.00
N VAL A 254 14.08 16.05 14.09
CA VAL A 254 15.37 16.04 14.81
C VAL A 254 16.51 16.51 13.90
N CYS A 255 16.71 15.84 12.76
CA CYS A 255 17.92 15.98 11.94
C CYS A 255 17.73 16.66 10.57
N ALA A 256 16.50 17.09 10.24
CA ALA A 256 16.12 17.69 8.96
C ALA A 256 16.39 16.84 7.69
N ARG A 257 16.84 15.59 7.84
CA ARG A 257 16.94 14.64 6.71
C ARG A 257 15.54 14.36 6.14
N ARG A 258 15.41 14.48 4.82
CA ARG A 258 14.18 14.17 4.07
C ARG A 258 14.08 12.67 3.80
N TRP A 259 12.90 12.10 3.92
CA TRP A 259 12.61 10.68 3.72
C TRP A 259 11.35 10.52 2.85
N HIS A 260 11.30 9.49 2.01
CA HIS A 260 10.04 9.11 1.34
C HIS A 260 8.97 8.76 2.39
N GLN A 261 7.76 9.25 2.23
CA GLN A 261 6.66 9.03 3.17
C GLN A 261 6.36 7.52 3.36
N VAL A 262 6.41 6.74 2.28
CA VAL A 262 6.26 5.27 2.34
C VAL A 262 7.44 4.55 2.99
N CYS A 263 8.67 5.07 2.88
CA CYS A 263 9.82 4.49 3.58
C CYS A 263 9.87 4.87 5.07
N ALA A 264 9.26 6.00 5.43
CA ALA A 264 9.09 6.44 6.82
C ALA A 264 7.92 5.73 7.54
N LEU A 265 6.94 5.26 6.76
CA LEU A 265 5.63 4.75 7.19
C LEU A 265 4.94 5.74 8.14
N HIS A 266 4.88 7.01 7.74
CA HIS A 266 4.40 8.12 8.57
C HIS A 266 3.22 8.86 7.93
N LEU A 267 2.17 9.08 8.73
CA LEU A 267 1.00 9.87 8.39
C LEU A 267 0.74 10.87 9.53
N ASP A 268 0.62 12.15 9.20
CA ASP A 268 0.40 13.23 10.19
C ASP A 268 -0.97 13.10 10.90
N GLN A 269 -1.92 12.39 10.29
CA GLN A 269 -3.19 12.00 10.89
C GLN A 269 -3.04 11.01 12.06
N ILE A 270 -1.92 10.28 12.13
CA ILE A 270 -1.61 9.29 13.17
C ILE A 270 -0.59 9.85 14.17
N TRP A 271 0.46 10.51 13.67
CA TRP A 271 1.56 11.08 14.44
C TRP A 271 1.71 12.58 14.17
N SER A 272 0.72 13.37 14.62
CA SER A 272 0.69 14.83 14.46
C SER A 272 1.82 15.56 15.21
N GLU A 273 2.57 14.86 16.05
CA GLU A 273 3.81 15.34 16.67
C GLU A 273 4.97 15.52 15.66
N GLY A 274 4.86 14.91 14.47
CA GLY A 274 5.83 14.99 13.38
C GLY A 274 6.78 13.79 13.27
N PHE A 275 7.42 13.65 12.11
CA PHE A 275 8.24 12.49 11.78
C PHE A 275 9.60 12.49 12.50
N ILE A 276 9.96 11.37 13.13
CA ILE A 276 11.31 11.08 13.61
C ILE A 276 11.83 9.84 12.85
N CYS A 277 13.00 9.98 12.21
CA CYS A 277 13.61 8.91 11.42
C CYS A 277 14.29 7.84 12.28
N ASN A 278 14.45 6.64 11.70
CA ASN A 278 15.01 5.47 12.38
C ASN A 278 16.46 5.68 12.85
N THR A 279 17.24 6.56 12.20
CA THR A 279 18.58 6.95 12.67
C THR A 279 18.51 7.67 14.01
N CYS A 280 17.72 8.74 14.10
CA CYS A 280 17.59 9.53 15.34
C CYS A 280 16.89 8.75 16.47
N ILE A 281 15.97 7.84 16.14
CA ILE A 281 15.37 6.91 17.11
C ILE A 281 16.44 6.07 17.82
N ARG A 282 17.41 5.54 17.06
CA ARG A 282 18.53 4.74 17.61
C ARG A 282 19.56 5.62 18.32
N GLU A 283 19.96 6.71 17.69
CA GLU A 283 21.02 7.64 18.14
C GLU A 283 20.68 8.32 19.48
N TYR A 284 19.42 8.75 19.66
CA TYR A 284 18.94 9.44 20.86
C TYR A 284 18.03 8.57 21.75
N ASN A 285 17.99 7.26 21.51
CA ASN A 285 17.19 6.27 22.26
C ASN A 285 15.70 6.67 22.44
N ILE A 286 15.10 7.29 21.41
CA ILE A 286 13.75 7.84 21.45
C ILE A 286 12.74 6.70 21.35
N LYS A 287 11.80 6.61 22.28
CA LYS A 287 10.70 5.63 22.19
C LYS A 287 9.67 6.12 21.17
N ARG A 288 9.54 5.41 20.03
CA ARG A 288 8.53 5.68 19.00
C ARG A 288 7.13 5.42 19.58
N LYS A 289 6.20 6.36 19.36
CA LYS A 289 4.79 6.23 19.71
C LYS A 289 4.14 5.14 18.84
N GLU A 290 3.63 4.08 19.46
CA GLU A 290 2.94 2.99 18.76
C GLU A 290 1.76 3.49 17.92
N SER A 291 1.46 2.81 16.81
CA SER A 291 0.23 3.10 16.08
C SER A 291 -1.00 2.73 16.92
N PRO A 292 -1.99 3.63 17.10
CA PRO A 292 -3.31 3.25 17.61
C PRO A 292 -4.10 2.43 16.57
N TYR A 293 -3.74 2.51 15.29
CA TYR A 293 -4.36 1.78 14.18
C TYR A 293 -3.48 0.58 13.81
N THR A 294 -3.83 -0.61 14.31
CA THR A 294 -3.24 -1.89 13.92
C THR A 294 -4.35 -2.90 13.64
N SER A 295 -4.09 -3.91 12.81
CA SER A 295 -5.08 -4.96 12.49
C SER A 295 -5.58 -5.68 13.74
N SER A 296 -4.67 -5.90 14.70
CA SER A 296 -4.93 -6.54 15.98
C SER A 296 -5.96 -5.78 16.82
N LYS A 297 -5.94 -4.44 16.78
CA LYS A 297 -6.84 -3.54 17.51
C LYS A 297 -8.22 -3.35 16.85
N LEU A 298 -8.42 -3.84 15.62
CA LEU A 298 -9.73 -3.78 14.94
C LEU A 298 -10.76 -4.71 15.60
N PRO A 299 -12.07 -4.36 15.56
CA PRO A 299 -13.13 -5.16 16.20
C PRO A 299 -13.16 -6.62 15.77
N ILE A 300 -13.25 -7.52 16.75
CA ILE A 300 -13.35 -8.97 16.55
C ILE A 300 -14.83 -9.38 16.58
N ASN A 301 -15.22 -10.23 15.62
CA ASN A 301 -16.44 -11.02 15.69
C ASN A 301 -16.12 -12.53 15.59
N ASP A 302 -17.15 -13.36 15.81
CA ASP A 302 -17.05 -14.82 15.83
C ASP A 302 -16.37 -15.39 14.57
N LEU A 303 -16.87 -15.05 13.36
CA LEU A 303 -16.26 -15.44 12.08
C LEU A 303 -14.77 -15.09 12.02
N SER A 304 -14.39 -13.83 12.29
CA SER A 304 -12.98 -13.44 12.28
C SER A 304 -12.14 -14.24 13.28
N SER A 305 -12.66 -14.49 14.49
CA SER A 305 -11.93 -15.22 15.52
C SER A 305 -11.75 -16.70 15.15
N GLN A 306 -12.74 -17.33 14.51
CA GLN A 306 -12.64 -18.72 14.06
C GLN A 306 -11.64 -18.88 12.92
N LEU A 307 -11.66 -17.99 11.91
CA LEU A 307 -10.69 -17.98 10.82
C LEU A 307 -9.26 -17.74 11.34
N GLU A 308 -9.08 -16.74 12.22
CA GLU A 308 -7.79 -16.39 12.83
C GLU A 308 -7.21 -17.55 13.64
N LYS A 309 -8.01 -18.18 14.50
CA LYS A 309 -7.62 -19.37 15.26
C LYS A 309 -7.24 -20.54 14.35
N ARG A 310 -7.99 -20.76 13.26
CA ARG A 310 -7.72 -21.85 12.31
C ARG A 310 -6.38 -21.64 11.60
N VAL A 311 -6.15 -20.46 11.01
CA VAL A 311 -4.92 -20.15 10.25
C VAL A 311 -3.67 -20.18 11.14
N ASN A 312 -3.70 -19.54 12.33
CA ASN A 312 -2.53 -19.56 13.22
C ASN A 312 -2.28 -20.97 13.79
N LYS A 313 -3.32 -21.78 14.05
CA LYS A 313 -3.14 -23.18 14.44
C LYS A 313 -2.50 -24.03 13.34
N PHE A 314 -2.86 -23.81 12.08
CA PHE A 314 -2.19 -24.44 10.94
C PHE A 314 -0.70 -24.06 10.91
N LEU A 315 -0.37 -22.76 10.97
CA LEU A 315 1.01 -22.27 10.96
C LEU A 315 1.85 -22.83 12.13
N ILE A 316 1.28 -22.90 13.33
CA ILE A 316 1.94 -23.51 14.51
C ILE A 316 2.18 -25.01 14.30
N ASN A 317 1.21 -25.76 13.77
CA ASN A 317 1.35 -27.20 13.51
C ASN A 317 2.43 -27.50 12.46
N GLU A 318 2.58 -26.64 11.44
CA GLU A 318 3.62 -26.75 10.41
C GLU A 318 5.02 -26.30 10.91
N GLY A 319 5.15 -25.87 12.17
CA GLY A 319 6.41 -25.34 12.72
C GLY A 319 6.82 -23.99 12.13
N CYS A 320 5.87 -23.25 11.56
CA CYS A 320 6.14 -22.01 10.82
C CYS A 320 6.57 -20.88 11.76
N GLN A 321 7.84 -20.48 11.68
CA GLN A 321 8.34 -19.27 12.34
C GLN A 321 7.90 -18.04 11.54
N THR A 322 6.81 -17.40 11.96
CA THR A 322 6.24 -16.23 11.29
C THR A 322 5.48 -15.31 12.25
N GLY A 323 5.26 -14.07 11.83
CA GLY A 323 4.43 -13.10 12.55
C GLY A 323 2.95 -13.51 12.55
N HIS A 324 2.22 -13.11 13.59
CA HIS A 324 0.82 -13.48 13.78
C HIS A 324 -0.05 -13.08 12.58
N VAL A 325 -0.91 -13.98 12.13
CA VAL A 325 -1.89 -13.69 11.08
C VAL A 325 -3.16 -13.18 11.74
N THR A 326 -3.51 -11.92 11.49
CA THR A 326 -4.72 -11.30 12.03
C THR A 326 -5.80 -11.30 10.96
N ILE A 327 -7.03 -11.74 11.30
CA ILE A 327 -8.16 -11.78 10.35
C ILE A 327 -9.31 -10.94 10.90
N ARG A 328 -9.91 -10.08 10.07
CA ARG A 328 -10.98 -9.15 10.49
C ARG A 328 -12.08 -9.05 9.44
N VAL A 329 -13.32 -8.88 9.90
CA VAL A 329 -14.46 -8.53 9.04
C VAL A 329 -14.62 -7.02 9.10
N LEU A 330 -14.15 -6.31 8.06
CA LEU A 330 -14.09 -4.84 8.04
C LEU A 330 -15.43 -4.19 7.75
N ALA A 331 -16.34 -4.90 7.07
CA ALA A 331 -17.71 -4.45 6.82
C ALA A 331 -18.68 -5.63 6.85
N ALA A 332 -19.88 -5.40 7.37
CA ALA A 332 -21.03 -6.28 7.26
C ALA A 332 -22.30 -5.44 7.06
N SER A 333 -23.12 -5.76 6.07
CA SER A 333 -24.36 -5.00 5.78
C SER A 333 -25.41 -5.87 5.09
N ASP A 334 -26.68 -5.61 5.33
CA ASP A 334 -27.79 -6.28 4.65
C ASP A 334 -28.15 -5.55 3.36
N LYS A 335 -28.35 -6.32 2.29
CA LYS A 335 -28.60 -5.85 0.92
C LYS A 335 -29.66 -6.70 0.25
N ILE A 336 -30.17 -6.22 -0.89
CA ILE A 336 -31.20 -6.92 -1.68
C ILE A 336 -30.72 -7.09 -3.11
N CYS A 337 -30.63 -8.34 -3.57
CA CYS A 337 -30.35 -8.67 -4.96
C CYS A 337 -31.67 -8.60 -5.74
N ASN A 338 -31.81 -7.57 -6.59
CA ASN A 338 -33.01 -7.37 -7.39
C ASN A 338 -32.90 -8.08 -8.74
N VAL A 339 -33.91 -8.89 -9.08
CA VAL A 339 -33.99 -9.58 -10.37
C VAL A 339 -34.04 -8.55 -11.51
N LYS A 340 -33.14 -8.71 -12.49
CA LYS A 340 -33.00 -7.79 -13.64
C LYS A 340 -34.27 -7.77 -14.51
N PRO A 341 -34.63 -6.63 -15.15
CA PRO A 341 -35.88 -6.49 -15.90
C PRO A 341 -36.12 -7.57 -16.97
N GLN A 342 -35.06 -8.03 -17.64
CA GLN A 342 -35.13 -9.06 -18.67
C GLN A 342 -35.70 -10.38 -18.11
N LEU A 343 -35.21 -10.84 -16.95
CA LEU A 343 -35.69 -12.10 -16.36
C LEU A 343 -37.13 -11.97 -15.84
N LYS A 344 -37.53 -10.78 -15.38
CA LYS A 344 -38.93 -10.47 -15.02
C LYS A 344 -39.89 -10.60 -16.22
N GLN A 345 -39.45 -10.25 -17.42
CA GLN A 345 -40.25 -10.39 -18.64
C GLN A 345 -40.47 -11.85 -19.04
N TYR A 346 -39.47 -12.72 -18.85
CA TYR A 346 -39.61 -14.16 -19.12
C TYR A 346 -40.39 -14.92 -18.02
N TYR A 347 -40.37 -14.44 -16.78
CA TYR A 347 -41.03 -15.10 -15.63
C TYR A 347 -41.96 -14.14 -14.86
N PRO A 348 -43.01 -13.58 -15.50
CA PRO A 348 -43.85 -12.51 -14.94
C PRO A 348 -44.79 -12.96 -13.80
N ASN A 349 -44.98 -14.27 -13.63
CA ASN A 349 -45.82 -14.85 -12.57
C ASN A 349 -44.98 -15.41 -11.39
N GLN A 350 -43.67 -15.17 -11.35
CA GLN A 350 -42.83 -15.66 -10.26
C GLN A 350 -42.99 -14.75 -9.03
N ALA A 351 -43.47 -15.31 -7.92
CA ALA A 351 -43.95 -14.55 -6.76
C ALA A 351 -42.91 -13.68 -6.02
N LYS A 352 -41.62 -13.75 -6.39
CA LYS A 352 -40.52 -13.08 -5.68
C LYS A 352 -39.44 -12.62 -6.66
N TYR A 353 -39.04 -11.35 -6.55
CA TYR A 353 -38.13 -10.66 -7.47
C TYR A 353 -36.94 -9.98 -6.76
N SER A 354 -36.75 -10.30 -5.48
CA SER A 354 -35.80 -9.67 -4.58
C SER A 354 -35.32 -10.72 -3.58
N TYR A 355 -34.01 -10.92 -3.50
CA TYR A 355 -33.38 -11.87 -2.59
C TYR A 355 -32.55 -11.09 -1.56
N PRO A 356 -32.96 -11.04 -0.28
CA PRO A 356 -32.15 -10.42 0.76
C PRO A 356 -30.90 -11.26 1.02
N TYR A 357 -29.79 -10.59 1.29
CA TYR A 357 -28.52 -11.21 1.65
C TYR A 357 -27.70 -10.29 2.57
N ARG A 358 -26.94 -10.89 3.47
CA ARG A 358 -25.89 -10.18 4.20
C ARG A 358 -24.62 -10.22 3.37
N THR A 359 -23.98 -9.07 3.14
CA THR A 359 -22.63 -9.03 2.56
C THR A 359 -21.60 -8.77 3.65
N LYS A 360 -20.44 -9.41 3.53
CA LYS A 360 -19.29 -9.20 4.42
C LYS A 360 -18.03 -8.97 3.60
N ALA A 361 -17.14 -8.11 4.11
CA ALA A 361 -15.79 -7.90 3.60
C ALA A 361 -14.79 -8.39 4.65
N ILE A 362 -13.95 -9.37 4.27
CA ILE A 362 -13.09 -10.15 5.17
C ILE A 362 -11.65 -9.98 4.68
N PHE A 363 -10.74 -9.58 5.58
CA PHE A 363 -9.34 -9.32 5.24
C PHE A 363 -8.39 -10.03 6.21
N ALA A 364 -7.23 -10.46 5.69
CA ALA A 364 -6.14 -11.02 6.49
C ALA A 364 -4.87 -10.17 6.35
N PHE A 365 -4.24 -9.98 7.51
CA PHE A 365 -3.05 -9.16 7.73
C PHE A 365 -1.98 -10.04 8.39
N GLN A 366 -0.72 -9.71 8.16
CA GLN A 366 0.41 -10.33 8.82
C GLN A 366 1.34 -9.25 9.36
N GLU A 367 1.80 -9.40 10.60
CA GLU A 367 2.85 -8.55 11.12
C GLU A 367 4.21 -8.94 10.49
N ILE A 368 4.81 -8.01 9.76
CA ILE A 368 6.14 -8.15 9.14
C ILE A 368 6.99 -6.99 9.63
N GLU A 369 8.11 -7.27 10.31
CA GLU A 369 9.01 -6.26 10.88
C GLU A 369 8.32 -5.20 11.79
N GLY A 370 7.24 -5.61 12.48
CA GLY A 370 6.43 -4.73 13.34
C GLY A 370 5.40 -3.88 12.59
N VAL A 371 5.12 -4.19 11.32
CA VAL A 371 4.17 -3.48 10.45
C VAL A 371 3.08 -4.44 9.98
N ASP A 372 1.82 -4.00 10.02
CA ASP A 372 0.68 -4.73 9.45
C ASP A 372 0.72 -4.72 7.91
N VAL A 373 0.94 -5.89 7.30
CA VAL A 373 0.87 -6.08 5.84
C VAL A 373 -0.39 -6.85 5.49
N VAL A 374 -1.33 -6.20 4.80
CA VAL A 374 -2.51 -6.87 4.23
C VAL A 374 -2.10 -7.75 3.05
N PHE A 375 -2.57 -9.01 3.03
CA PHE A 375 -2.16 -9.98 2.01
C PHE A 375 -3.32 -10.74 1.35
N PHE A 376 -4.53 -10.69 1.92
CA PHE A 376 -5.72 -11.37 1.40
C PHE A 376 -6.97 -10.54 1.71
N GLY A 377 -7.89 -10.46 0.75
CA GLY A 377 -9.20 -9.86 0.90
C GLY A 377 -10.27 -10.73 0.23
N MET A 378 -11.49 -10.75 0.78
CA MET A 378 -12.62 -11.50 0.22
C MET A 378 -13.95 -10.82 0.52
N TYR A 379 -14.81 -10.75 -0.49
CA TYR A 379 -16.18 -10.28 -0.36
C TYR A 379 -17.16 -11.43 -0.62
N VAL A 380 -18.16 -11.54 0.26
CA VAL A 380 -19.15 -12.63 0.21
C VAL A 380 -20.58 -12.10 0.25
N GLN A 381 -21.50 -12.94 -0.21
CA GLN A 381 -22.94 -12.76 -0.07
C GLN A 381 -23.51 -13.99 0.63
N GLU A 382 -24.25 -13.77 1.72
CA GLU A 382 -24.86 -14.79 2.57
C GLU A 382 -26.39 -14.69 2.46
N TYR A 383 -27.00 -15.63 1.74
CA TYR A 383 -28.44 -15.76 1.55
C TYR A 383 -28.97 -16.78 2.57
N ASP A 384 -29.59 -16.27 3.63
CA ASP A 384 -29.93 -17.03 4.83
C ASP A 384 -31.17 -17.95 4.67
N GLU A 385 -31.77 -18.37 5.78
CA GLU A 385 -32.99 -19.17 5.79
C GLU A 385 -34.28 -18.38 5.52
N ASN A 386 -34.27 -17.07 5.76
CA ASN A 386 -35.37 -16.17 5.42
C ASN A 386 -35.34 -15.78 3.94
N CYS A 387 -34.16 -15.83 3.32
CA CYS A 387 -33.98 -15.64 1.89
C CYS A 387 -34.81 -16.65 1.07
N PRO A 388 -35.59 -16.21 0.07
CA PRO A 388 -36.39 -17.13 -0.76
C PRO A 388 -35.59 -18.05 -1.67
N ALA A 389 -36.21 -19.16 -2.06
CA ALA A 389 -35.71 -20.03 -3.12
C ALA A 389 -35.69 -19.27 -4.47
N PRO A 390 -34.68 -19.48 -5.34
CA PRO A 390 -33.66 -20.52 -5.26
C PRO A 390 -32.47 -20.25 -4.33
N ASN A 391 -32.38 -19.05 -3.72
CA ASN A 391 -31.21 -18.56 -3.00
C ASN A 391 -31.12 -18.99 -1.51
N THR A 392 -32.19 -19.52 -0.91
CA THR A 392 -32.25 -19.99 0.51
C THR A 392 -31.04 -20.84 0.95
N ARG A 393 -30.43 -20.48 2.09
CA ARG A 393 -29.27 -21.16 2.71
C ARG A 393 -28.09 -21.35 1.75
N ARG A 394 -27.70 -20.28 1.04
CA ARG A 394 -26.55 -20.28 0.14
C ARG A 394 -25.56 -19.17 0.45
N VAL A 395 -24.28 -19.44 0.24
CA VAL A 395 -23.25 -18.40 0.20
C VAL A 395 -22.63 -18.30 -1.18
N TYR A 396 -22.27 -17.08 -1.59
CA TYR A 396 -21.55 -16.81 -2.83
C TYR A 396 -20.28 -16.01 -2.50
N ILE A 397 -19.12 -16.56 -2.84
CA ILE A 397 -17.86 -15.83 -2.80
C ILE A 397 -17.81 -14.97 -4.07
N LEU A 398 -18.03 -13.67 -3.89
CA LEU A 398 -18.25 -12.71 -4.98
C LEU A 398 -16.95 -12.37 -5.70
N TYR A 399 -15.89 -12.13 -4.91
CA TYR A 399 -14.50 -12.08 -5.33
C TYR A 399 -13.60 -12.27 -4.11
N PHE A 400 -12.43 -12.85 -4.32
CA PHE A 400 -11.31 -12.82 -3.40
C PHE A 400 -10.06 -12.38 -4.17
N ASP A 401 -9.14 -11.74 -3.47
CA ASP A 401 -7.98 -11.08 -4.05
C ASP A 401 -6.80 -11.17 -3.07
N THR A 402 -5.56 -11.09 -3.57
CA THR A 402 -4.37 -11.40 -2.76
C THR A 402 -3.16 -10.58 -3.16
N ILE A 403 -2.43 -10.03 -2.18
CA ILE A 403 -1.06 -9.52 -2.39
C ILE A 403 -0.05 -10.60 -1.99
N HIS A 404 0.91 -10.88 -2.87
CA HIS A 404 1.78 -12.05 -2.77
C HIS A 404 2.85 -12.01 -1.66
N PHE A 405 2.85 -10.97 -0.80
CA PHE A 405 3.91 -10.65 0.16
C PHE A 405 3.96 -11.51 1.43
N PHE A 406 2.94 -12.35 1.70
CA PHE A 406 2.92 -13.25 2.86
C PHE A 406 4.23 -14.02 3.05
N GLN A 407 4.72 -14.08 4.29
CA GLN A 407 5.96 -14.72 4.69
C GLN A 407 5.73 -15.87 5.69
N PRO A 408 6.46 -17.00 5.58
CA PRO A 408 7.37 -17.36 4.50
C PRO A 408 6.56 -17.76 3.25
N LYS A 409 7.07 -17.40 2.06
CA LYS A 409 6.35 -17.54 0.78
C LYS A 409 5.89 -18.98 0.46
N ILE A 410 6.47 -20.01 1.08
CA ILE A 410 6.13 -21.42 0.89
C ILE A 410 4.71 -21.76 1.38
N TYR A 411 4.29 -21.26 2.55
CA TYR A 411 2.96 -21.56 3.12
C TYR A 411 1.84 -20.66 2.58
N ARG A 412 2.15 -19.66 1.75
CA ARG A 412 1.21 -18.64 1.27
C ARG A 412 -0.05 -19.24 0.64
N THR A 413 0.10 -20.23 -0.22
CA THR A 413 -1.03 -20.89 -0.90
C THR A 413 -1.92 -21.64 0.10
N ASP A 414 -1.32 -22.35 1.04
CA ASP A 414 -2.04 -23.11 2.06
C ASP A 414 -2.75 -22.21 3.06
N VAL A 415 -2.17 -21.06 3.42
CA VAL A 415 -2.87 -20.03 4.21
C VAL A 415 -4.11 -19.49 3.47
N TYR A 416 -4.04 -19.28 2.15
CA TYR A 416 -5.21 -18.89 1.36
C TYR A 416 -6.28 -19.99 1.36
N TYR A 417 -5.89 -21.26 1.28
CA TYR A 417 -6.81 -22.39 1.44
C TYR A 417 -7.42 -22.44 2.84
N GLU A 418 -6.63 -22.27 3.91
CA GLU A 418 -7.11 -22.28 5.30
C GLU A 418 -8.18 -21.21 5.57
N ILE A 419 -8.03 -20.01 5.00
CA ILE A 419 -9.04 -18.94 5.08
C ILE A 419 -10.34 -19.36 4.36
N LEU A 420 -10.24 -19.87 3.14
CA LEU A 420 -11.39 -20.27 2.33
C LEU A 420 -12.12 -21.49 2.92
N ILE A 421 -11.39 -22.53 3.32
CA ILE A 421 -11.93 -23.74 3.94
C ILE A 421 -12.54 -23.41 5.31
N GLY A 422 -11.89 -22.55 6.10
CA GLY A 422 -12.45 -22.05 7.36
C GLY A 422 -13.77 -21.30 7.18
N TYR A 423 -13.92 -20.51 6.11
CA TYR A 423 -15.18 -19.82 5.80
C TYR A 423 -16.28 -20.80 5.35
N LEU A 424 -15.93 -21.82 4.56
CA LEU A 424 -16.86 -22.89 4.17
C LEU A 424 -17.34 -23.71 5.38
N ASP A 425 -16.44 -24.02 6.33
CA ASP A 425 -16.78 -24.71 7.58
C ASP A 425 -17.67 -23.82 8.48
N TYR A 426 -17.31 -22.56 8.65
CA TYR A 426 -18.09 -21.58 9.42
C TYR A 426 -19.54 -21.49 8.92
N THR A 427 -19.72 -21.30 7.60
CA THR A 427 -21.05 -21.17 6.98
C THR A 427 -21.85 -22.46 7.06
N LYS A 428 -21.22 -23.62 6.88
CA LYS A 428 -21.85 -24.94 7.12
C LYS A 428 -22.35 -25.09 8.56
N GLN A 429 -21.55 -24.71 9.56
CA GLN A 429 -21.95 -24.73 10.98
C GLN A 429 -23.12 -23.78 11.27
N HIS A 430 -23.20 -22.66 10.54
CA HIS A 430 -24.31 -21.71 10.58
C HIS A 430 -25.50 -22.08 9.67
N GLY A 431 -25.59 -23.33 9.20
CA GLY A 431 -26.77 -23.85 8.50
C GLY A 431 -26.93 -23.37 7.05
N TYR A 432 -25.84 -22.93 6.40
CA TYR A 432 -25.80 -22.77 4.95
C TYR A 432 -25.50 -24.13 4.28
N ILE A 433 -26.18 -24.44 3.18
CA ILE A 433 -26.18 -25.77 2.54
C ILE A 433 -25.28 -25.78 1.29
N TYR A 434 -25.17 -24.66 0.57
CA TYR A 434 -24.39 -24.57 -0.66
C TYR A 434 -23.48 -23.35 -0.67
N ALA A 435 -22.25 -23.53 -1.15
CA ALA A 435 -21.35 -22.44 -1.48
C ALA A 435 -21.15 -22.35 -2.99
N HIS A 436 -21.11 -21.13 -3.52
CA HIS A 436 -20.86 -20.82 -4.92
C HIS A 436 -19.55 -20.04 -5.04
N ILE A 437 -18.75 -20.38 -6.05
CA ILE A 437 -17.48 -19.73 -6.37
C ILE A 437 -17.41 -19.58 -7.89
N TRP A 438 -17.29 -18.35 -8.39
CA TRP A 438 -17.04 -18.13 -9.81
C TRP A 438 -15.53 -18.01 -10.06
N ALA A 439 -14.93 -19.07 -10.61
CA ALA A 439 -13.50 -19.09 -10.96
C ALA A 439 -13.22 -18.28 -12.25
N CYS A 440 -13.45 -16.97 -12.17
CA CYS A 440 -13.12 -15.98 -13.19
C CYS A 440 -11.88 -15.20 -12.72
N PRO A 441 -10.77 -15.16 -13.49
CA PRO A 441 -9.68 -14.25 -13.20
C PRO A 441 -10.02 -12.86 -13.75
N VAL A 442 -9.42 -11.83 -13.15
CA VAL A 442 -9.51 -10.46 -13.67
C VAL A 442 -8.78 -10.32 -15.01
N SER A 443 -9.24 -9.37 -15.82
CA SER A 443 -8.50 -8.85 -16.97
C SER A 443 -7.28 -8.06 -16.49
N GLU A 444 -6.22 -7.98 -17.30
CA GLU A 444 -4.91 -7.44 -16.89
C GLU A 444 -4.94 -5.96 -16.44
N ASP A 445 -5.95 -5.19 -16.86
CA ASP A 445 -6.16 -3.77 -16.48
C ASP A 445 -7.15 -3.54 -15.30
N VAL A 446 -7.58 -4.58 -14.58
CA VAL A 446 -8.60 -4.49 -13.53
C VAL A 446 -8.16 -5.23 -12.27
N ASP A 447 -8.29 -4.60 -11.10
CA ASP A 447 -8.13 -5.24 -9.78
C ASP A 447 -9.50 -5.56 -9.15
N TYR A 448 -9.61 -6.61 -8.32
CA TYR A 448 -10.86 -6.91 -7.61
C TYR A 448 -11.00 -6.15 -6.27
N ILE A 449 -9.92 -6.05 -5.50
CA ILE A 449 -9.89 -5.40 -4.18
C ILE A 449 -8.64 -4.53 -4.04
N PHE A 450 -7.46 -5.05 -4.38
CA PHE A 450 -6.20 -4.34 -4.13
C PHE A 450 -5.74 -3.58 -5.37
N TYR A 451 -5.90 -2.26 -5.36
CA TYR A 451 -5.51 -1.42 -6.49
C TYR A 451 -4.00 -1.51 -6.80
N ARG A 452 -3.70 -1.95 -8.03
CA ARG A 452 -2.38 -2.24 -8.60
C ARG A 452 -1.52 -3.23 -7.80
N HIS A 453 -1.67 -4.48 -8.20
CA HIS A 453 -0.78 -5.58 -7.86
C HIS A 453 0.70 -5.34 -8.25
N PRO A 454 1.67 -5.97 -7.56
CA PRO A 454 3.08 -5.97 -7.95
C PRO A 454 3.26 -6.56 -9.35
N CYS A 455 4.15 -5.99 -10.18
CA CYS A 455 4.33 -6.46 -11.56
C CYS A 455 4.95 -7.86 -11.67
N GLU A 456 5.57 -8.37 -10.60
CA GLU A 456 6.06 -9.74 -10.47
C GLU A 456 4.96 -10.73 -10.01
N GLN A 457 3.77 -10.23 -9.67
CA GLN A 457 2.62 -11.04 -9.29
C GLN A 457 1.82 -11.51 -10.52
N ASN A 458 2.24 -12.64 -11.08
CA ASN A 458 1.54 -13.31 -12.17
C ASN A 458 0.05 -13.61 -11.82
N ILE A 459 -0.88 -13.01 -12.56
CA ILE A 459 -2.32 -13.32 -12.49
C ILE A 459 -2.58 -14.73 -13.02
N LEU A 460 -3.41 -15.52 -12.32
CA LEU A 460 -3.72 -16.89 -12.71
C LEU A 460 -4.67 -16.92 -13.92
N LYS A 461 -4.21 -17.50 -15.05
CA LYS A 461 -5.05 -17.75 -16.23
C LYS A 461 -6.26 -18.66 -15.88
N PRO A 462 -7.41 -18.59 -16.59
CA PRO A 462 -8.66 -19.19 -16.13
C PRO A 462 -8.59 -20.68 -15.76
N LYS A 463 -7.86 -21.48 -16.53
CA LYS A 463 -7.66 -22.91 -16.25
C LYS A 463 -6.85 -23.14 -14.97
N CYS A 464 -5.81 -22.34 -14.74
CA CYS A 464 -4.98 -22.40 -13.54
C CYS A 464 -5.77 -22.01 -12.29
N LEU A 465 -6.60 -20.96 -12.37
CA LEU A 465 -7.49 -20.57 -11.28
C LEU A 465 -8.54 -21.66 -10.97
N GLN A 466 -9.14 -22.27 -11.99
CA GLN A 466 -10.06 -23.39 -11.81
C GLN A 466 -9.41 -24.59 -11.12
N ASP A 467 -8.19 -24.97 -11.51
CA ASP A 467 -7.48 -26.10 -10.91
C ASP A 467 -6.92 -25.76 -9.51
N TRP A 468 -6.64 -24.49 -9.22
CA TRP A 468 -6.34 -23.98 -7.87
C TRP A 468 -7.57 -24.10 -6.96
N CYS A 469 -8.74 -23.65 -7.41
CA CYS A 469 -10.00 -23.80 -6.68
C CYS A 469 -10.37 -25.27 -6.43
N LYS A 470 -10.09 -26.18 -7.37
CA LYS A 470 -10.27 -27.62 -7.14
C LYS A 470 -9.40 -28.13 -6.01
N LYS A 471 -8.09 -27.85 -6.02
CA LYS A 471 -7.17 -28.27 -4.94
C LYS A 471 -7.62 -27.82 -3.55
N MET A 472 -8.15 -26.60 -3.45
CA MET A 472 -8.78 -26.08 -2.23
C MET A 472 -9.99 -26.93 -1.81
N LEU A 473 -10.91 -27.22 -2.74
CA LEU A 473 -12.11 -28.01 -2.48
C LEU A 473 -11.82 -29.50 -2.24
N ASP A 474 -10.80 -30.07 -2.88
CA ASP A 474 -10.34 -31.45 -2.68
C ASP A 474 -9.78 -31.61 -1.25
N ARG A 475 -9.00 -30.63 -0.77
CA ARG A 475 -8.59 -30.54 0.65
C ARG A 475 -9.79 -30.38 1.57
N ALA A 476 -10.74 -29.50 1.22
CA ALA A 476 -11.97 -29.31 2.00
C ALA A 476 -12.83 -30.59 2.10
N ILE A 477 -12.79 -31.47 1.10
CA ILE A 477 -13.43 -32.80 1.12
C ILE A 477 -12.66 -33.77 2.03
N ALA A 478 -11.33 -33.80 1.95
CA ALA A 478 -10.49 -34.63 2.82
C ALA A 478 -10.70 -34.27 4.31
N GLU A 479 -10.82 -32.97 4.61
CA GLU A 479 -11.15 -32.44 5.94
C GLU A 479 -12.64 -32.61 6.33
N ARG A 480 -13.48 -33.16 5.45
CA ARG A 480 -14.94 -33.34 5.62
C ARG A 480 -15.73 -32.04 5.80
N VAL A 481 -15.14 -30.89 5.47
CA VAL A 481 -15.82 -29.59 5.41
C VAL A 481 -16.82 -29.60 4.25
N VAL A 482 -16.34 -29.82 3.03
CA VAL A 482 -17.16 -29.97 1.82
C VAL A 482 -17.56 -31.43 1.63
N ILE A 483 -18.81 -31.69 1.20
CA ILE A 483 -19.28 -33.06 0.91
C ILE A 483 -18.93 -33.45 -0.54
N SER A 484 -19.15 -32.55 -1.49
CA SER A 484 -18.76 -32.67 -2.90
C SER A 484 -18.85 -31.30 -3.59
N TYR A 485 -18.27 -31.17 -4.77
CA TYR A 485 -18.49 -30.05 -5.69
C TYR A 485 -18.78 -30.57 -7.11
N LYS A 486 -19.40 -29.72 -7.94
CA LYS A 486 -19.71 -29.95 -9.36
C LYS A 486 -19.58 -28.64 -10.13
N LYS A 487 -19.48 -28.68 -11.47
CA LYS A 487 -19.73 -27.47 -12.27
C LYS A 487 -21.22 -27.07 -12.18
N GLN A 488 -21.52 -25.80 -12.43
CA GLN A 488 -22.91 -25.30 -12.38
C GLN A 488 -23.83 -26.07 -13.35
N ALA A 489 -23.41 -26.31 -14.60
CA ALA A 489 -24.15 -27.16 -15.54
C ALA A 489 -24.46 -28.54 -14.95
N GLU A 490 -23.42 -29.31 -14.60
CA GLU A 490 -23.51 -30.67 -14.00
C GLU A 490 -24.35 -30.79 -12.71
N PHE A 491 -24.63 -29.66 -12.04
CA PHE A 491 -25.54 -29.59 -10.90
C PHE A 491 -26.97 -29.26 -11.30
N PHE A 492 -27.15 -28.41 -12.32
CA PHE A 492 -28.43 -27.86 -12.77
C PHE A 492 -28.97 -28.47 -14.08
N ASP A 493 -28.32 -29.46 -14.70
CA ASP A 493 -28.72 -30.08 -15.98
C ASP A 493 -30.19 -30.57 -16.04
N ASN A 494 -30.77 -30.96 -14.88
CA ASN A 494 -32.16 -31.42 -14.77
C ASN A 494 -33.19 -30.30 -14.50
N TYR A 495 -32.78 -29.05 -14.40
CA TYR A 495 -33.64 -27.92 -14.04
C TYR A 495 -34.27 -27.30 -15.30
N GLN A 496 -35.59 -27.07 -15.26
CA GLN A 496 -36.38 -26.75 -16.45
C GLN A 496 -36.52 -25.24 -16.74
N GLY A 497 -35.85 -24.37 -15.97
CA GLY A 497 -35.90 -22.92 -16.19
C GLY A 497 -34.79 -22.14 -15.49
N LEU A 498 -34.34 -21.06 -16.14
CA LEU A 498 -33.32 -20.15 -15.60
C LEU A 498 -33.72 -19.53 -14.26
N ASN A 499 -35.03 -19.42 -14.02
CA ASN A 499 -35.61 -18.90 -12.78
C ASN A 499 -35.46 -19.81 -11.55
N GLN A 500 -34.82 -20.98 -11.72
CA GLN A 500 -34.48 -21.93 -10.67
C GLN A 500 -32.97 -21.89 -10.31
N LEU A 501 -32.17 -21.09 -11.02
CA LEU A 501 -30.76 -20.85 -10.73
C LEU A 501 -30.59 -19.78 -9.63
N PRO A 502 -29.68 -19.96 -8.65
CA PRO A 502 -29.32 -18.95 -7.65
C PRO A 502 -28.57 -17.73 -8.22
#